data_AF-A0A359CB29-F1
#
_entry.id   AF-A0A359CB29-F1
#
_cell.length_a   1.000
_cell.length_b   1.000
_cell.length_c   1.000
_cell.angle_alpha   90.00
_cell.angle_beta   90.00
_cell.angle_gamma   90.00
#
_symmetry.space_group_name_H-M   'P 1'
#
loop_
_entity.id
_entity.type
_entity.pdbx_description
1 polymer ?
#
loop_
_entity_poly.entity_id
_entity_poly.type
_entity_poly.pdbx_seq_one_letter_code
_entity_poly.pdbx_strand_id
1 'polypeptide(L)'
;MIPSRTVAALLFLTLAIPAGAGQIQGTCLLRFLGVSTLHEFSGTVRCQPFSADLLETAPGGMGIPGMEVDVMVDGMDTGNRTRDGQMREMFESDRFPRIHGTIREIDVARIRRDVRIGGGGTASFDLTLRIRDVERTIRAAVTNLREEGDQVGVDVEFPVSLDEFGLKAPSFLGMFRVRDKVTVRGNVRLKVSSKE
;
A
#
# COMPACT_ATOMS: atom_id res chain seq x y z
N MET A 1 20.04 16.84 69.64
CA MET A 1 18.85 16.66 68.79
C MET A 1 19.05 17.40 67.48
N ILE A 2 19.18 16.64 66.39
CA ILE A 2 18.82 16.90 64.98
C ILE A 2 19.30 18.20 64.30
N PRO A 3 20.23 18.12 63.31
CA PRO A 3 20.25 19.05 62.18
C PRO A 3 19.40 18.48 61.03
N SER A 4 18.33 19.18 60.66
CA SER A 4 17.48 18.84 59.52
C SER A 4 18.20 19.22 58.23
N ARG A 5 18.50 18.24 57.38
CA ARG A 5 19.09 18.42 56.05
C ARG A 5 17.98 18.73 55.06
N THR A 6 17.96 19.96 54.53
CA THR A 6 17.10 20.36 53.43
C THR A 6 17.61 19.68 52.15
N VAL A 7 16.92 18.62 51.71
CA VAL A 7 17.18 17.98 50.42
C VAL A 7 16.51 18.83 49.34
N ALA A 8 17.33 19.56 48.56
CA ALA A 8 16.87 20.22 47.35
C ALA A 8 16.64 19.15 46.26
N ALA A 9 15.38 18.85 45.99
CA ALA A 9 15.01 18.00 44.86
C ALA A 9 15.20 18.78 43.55
N LEU A 10 16.25 18.42 42.80
CA LEU A 10 16.47 18.90 41.43
C LEU A 10 15.39 18.27 40.53
N LEU A 11 14.41 19.08 40.15
CA LEU A 11 13.39 18.72 39.17
C LEU A 11 14.06 18.66 37.78
N PHE A 12 14.40 17.46 37.31
CA PHE A 12 14.77 17.25 35.90
C PHE A 12 13.50 17.41 35.05
N LEU A 13 13.28 18.61 34.53
CA LEU A 13 12.31 18.87 33.47
C LEU A 13 12.84 18.20 32.19
N THR A 14 12.42 16.97 31.92
CA THR A 14 12.64 16.34 30.61
C THR A 14 11.74 17.03 29.60
N LEU A 15 12.29 18.02 28.90
CA LEU A 15 11.74 18.54 27.65
C LEU A 15 11.74 17.38 26.65
N ALA A 16 10.60 16.68 26.55
CA ALA A 16 10.33 15.82 25.41
C ALA A 16 10.21 16.75 24.19
N ILE A 17 11.27 16.83 23.39
CA ILE A 17 11.21 17.43 22.07
C ILE A 17 10.20 16.59 21.28
N PRO A 18 9.18 17.20 20.64
CA PRO A 18 8.26 16.43 19.82
C PRO A 18 9.10 15.78 18.72
N ALA A 19 9.07 14.45 18.67
CA ALA A 19 9.62 13.70 17.54
C ALA A 19 9.07 14.34 16.26
N GLY A 20 9.94 14.67 15.32
CA GLY A 20 9.57 15.36 14.07
C GLY A 20 8.64 14.48 13.27
N ALA A 21 7.34 14.56 13.56
CA ALA A 21 6.30 13.82 12.90
C ALA A 21 5.91 14.60 11.64
N GLY A 22 5.72 13.88 10.54
CA GLY A 22 5.06 14.38 9.34
C GLY A 22 3.78 13.59 9.10
N GLN A 23 3.05 13.99 8.08
CA GLN A 23 1.94 13.22 7.54
C GLN A 23 2.11 13.08 6.03
N ILE A 24 1.81 11.89 5.52
CA ILE A 24 1.67 11.66 4.09
C ILE A 24 0.19 11.58 3.70
N GLN A 25 -0.14 12.14 2.55
CA GLN A 25 -1.43 11.97 1.89
C GLN A 25 -1.19 11.31 0.54
N GLY A 26 -1.93 10.26 0.23
CA GLY A 26 -1.66 9.40 -0.92
C GLY A 26 -2.87 9.20 -1.82
N THR A 27 -2.58 9.03 -3.11
CA THR A 27 -3.52 8.55 -4.12
C THR A 27 -2.82 7.56 -5.03
N CYS A 28 -3.58 6.69 -5.69
CA CYS A 28 -3.00 5.72 -6.61
C CYS A 28 -3.96 5.34 -7.75
N LEU A 29 -3.37 4.99 -8.88
CA LEU A 29 -4.04 4.34 -10.00
C LEU A 29 -3.40 2.97 -10.19
N LEU A 30 -4.20 1.93 -10.03
CA LEU A 30 -3.79 0.55 -10.23
C LEU A 30 -4.26 0.05 -11.59
N ARG A 31 -3.40 -0.70 -12.27
CA ARG A 31 -3.70 -1.49 -13.46
C ARG A 31 -3.46 -2.95 -13.12
N PHE A 32 -4.45 -3.79 -13.34
CA PHE A 32 -4.31 -5.24 -13.20
C PHE A 32 -4.26 -5.87 -14.59
N LEU A 33 -3.40 -6.88 -14.74
CA LEU A 33 -3.19 -7.63 -15.98
C LEU A 33 -3.41 -9.11 -15.70
N GLY A 34 -4.34 -9.71 -16.43
CA GLY A 34 -4.61 -11.14 -16.40
C GLY A 34 -4.44 -11.75 -17.77
N VAL A 35 -4.17 -13.05 -17.81
CA VAL A 35 -4.00 -13.80 -19.06
C VAL A 35 -5.12 -14.84 -19.14
N SER A 36 -5.82 -14.87 -20.27
CA SER A 36 -6.78 -15.93 -20.58
C SER A 36 -6.27 -16.83 -21.70
N THR A 37 -6.93 -17.95 -21.94
CA THR A 37 -6.63 -18.85 -23.07
C THR A 37 -6.83 -18.20 -24.44
N LEU A 38 -7.57 -17.08 -24.55
CA LEU A 38 -7.79 -16.34 -25.81
C LEU A 38 -6.81 -15.18 -25.98
N HIS A 39 -6.70 -14.33 -24.96
CA HIS A 39 -5.92 -13.09 -24.99
C HIS A 39 -5.60 -12.60 -23.58
N GLU A 40 -4.64 -11.69 -23.48
CA GLU A 40 -4.41 -10.91 -22.27
C GLU A 40 -5.54 -9.90 -22.08
N PHE A 41 -5.95 -9.69 -20.82
CA PHE A 41 -6.85 -8.61 -20.47
C PHE A 41 -6.21 -7.70 -19.43
N SER A 42 -6.69 -6.47 -19.38
CA SER A 42 -6.35 -5.55 -18.31
C SER A 42 -7.56 -4.77 -17.86
N GLY A 43 -7.49 -4.25 -16.65
CA GLY A 43 -8.37 -3.19 -16.19
C GLY A 43 -7.65 -2.25 -15.25
N THR A 44 -8.36 -1.22 -14.83
CA THR A 44 -7.85 -0.17 -13.96
C THR A 44 -8.79 0.09 -12.81
N VAL A 45 -8.24 0.61 -11.72
CA VAL A 45 -9.01 1.06 -10.57
C VAL A 45 -8.21 2.11 -9.79
N ARG A 46 -8.89 3.11 -9.23
CA ARG A 46 -8.28 4.09 -8.32
C ARG A 46 -8.47 3.62 -6.89
N CYS A 47 -7.43 3.74 -6.06
CA CYS A 47 -7.66 3.62 -4.62
C CYS A 47 -8.38 4.85 -4.07
N GLN A 48 -9.05 4.65 -2.95
CA GLN A 48 -9.49 5.74 -2.10
C GLN A 48 -8.25 6.53 -1.62
N PRO A 49 -8.36 7.87 -1.51
CA PRO A 49 -7.32 8.66 -0.87
C PRO A 49 -7.00 8.11 0.51
N PHE A 50 -5.71 8.06 0.86
CA PHE A 50 -5.25 7.53 2.14
C PHE A 50 -4.26 8.48 2.80
N SER A 51 -3.98 8.25 4.07
CA SER A 51 -2.95 8.99 4.81
C SER A 51 -2.20 8.07 5.76
N ALA A 52 -0.97 8.44 6.09
CA ALA A 52 -0.22 7.78 7.15
C ALA A 52 0.66 8.78 7.90
N ASP A 53 1.01 8.44 9.14
CA ASP A 53 2.01 9.21 9.89
C ASP A 53 3.41 8.85 9.38
N LEU A 54 4.25 9.88 9.29
CA LEU A 54 5.68 9.76 9.02
C LEU A 54 6.41 10.06 10.32
N LEU A 55 6.99 9.04 10.95
CA LEU A 55 7.60 9.15 12.28
C LEU A 55 9.10 8.92 12.20
N GLU A 56 9.86 9.54 13.09
CA GLU A 56 11.26 9.21 13.28
C GLU A 56 11.36 7.82 13.95
N THR A 57 11.95 6.85 13.26
CA THR A 57 12.10 5.46 13.70
C THR A 57 13.51 5.15 14.23
N ALA A 58 14.48 6.00 13.92
CA ALA A 58 15.84 6.02 14.46
C ALA A 58 16.39 7.45 14.33
N PRO A 59 17.47 7.85 15.04
CA PRO A 59 18.03 9.19 14.89
C PRO A 59 18.33 9.54 13.42
N GLY A 60 17.56 10.48 12.85
CA GLY A 60 17.63 10.88 11.44
C GLY A 60 17.00 9.92 10.43
N GLY A 61 16.34 8.85 10.89
CA GLY A 61 15.63 7.86 10.07
C GLY A 61 14.13 8.03 10.19
N MET A 62 13.44 8.20 9.06
CA MET A 62 11.98 8.27 9.02
C MET A 62 11.37 6.93 8.60
N GLY A 63 10.21 6.61 9.15
CA GLY A 63 9.43 5.44 8.78
C GLY A 63 7.93 5.69 8.82
N ILE A 64 7.18 4.77 8.19
CA ILE A 64 5.72 4.76 8.21
C ILE A 64 5.31 3.51 9.01
N PRO A 65 4.81 3.67 10.25
CA PRO A 65 4.47 2.52 11.10
C PRO A 65 3.35 1.67 10.52
N GLY A 66 2.37 2.31 9.90
CA GLY A 66 1.20 1.66 9.32
C GLY A 66 0.51 2.56 8.31
N MET A 67 -0.03 1.95 7.25
CA MET A 67 -0.80 2.61 6.21
C MET A 67 -1.86 1.66 5.68
N GLU A 68 -3.05 2.18 5.45
CA GLU A 68 -4.18 1.45 4.90
C GLU A 68 -4.59 2.05 3.56
N VAL A 69 -4.89 1.19 2.58
CA VAL A 69 -5.29 1.58 1.23
C VAL A 69 -6.50 0.76 0.82
N ASP A 70 -7.61 1.44 0.53
CA ASP A 70 -8.84 0.80 0.07
C ASP A 70 -9.04 1.00 -1.42
N VAL A 71 -9.57 -0.02 -2.09
CA VAL A 71 -10.02 0.02 -3.47
C VAL A 71 -11.46 -0.44 -3.53
N MET A 72 -12.30 0.32 -4.23
CA MET A 72 -13.71 -0.05 -4.41
C MET A 72 -13.85 -1.02 -5.59
N VAL A 73 -14.55 -2.13 -5.36
CA VAL A 73 -14.74 -3.19 -6.36
C VAL A 73 -15.60 -2.69 -7.53
N ASP A 74 -16.57 -1.82 -7.27
CA ASP A 74 -17.42 -1.21 -8.30
C ASP A 74 -16.68 -0.25 -9.24
N GLY A 75 -15.57 0.32 -8.77
CA GLY A 75 -14.69 1.20 -9.53
C GLY A 75 -13.69 0.47 -10.43
N MET A 76 -13.67 -0.88 -10.42
CA MET A 76 -12.81 -1.66 -11.31
C MET A 76 -13.39 -1.70 -12.72
N ASP A 77 -12.59 -1.28 -13.70
CA ASP A 77 -13.02 -1.12 -15.09
C ASP A 77 -12.04 -1.82 -16.05
N THR A 78 -12.54 -2.76 -16.83
CA THR A 78 -11.78 -3.47 -17.86
C THR A 78 -12.10 -3.00 -19.28
N GLY A 79 -12.91 -1.95 -19.44
CA GLY A 79 -13.47 -1.51 -20.71
C GLY A 79 -14.54 -2.45 -21.28
N ASN A 80 -15.02 -3.42 -20.49
CA ASN A 80 -16.03 -4.39 -20.91
C ASN A 80 -17.06 -4.61 -19.80
N ARG A 81 -18.24 -3.99 -19.96
CA ARG A 81 -19.31 -3.98 -18.95
C ARG A 81 -19.74 -5.38 -18.48
N THR A 82 -19.74 -6.37 -19.38
CA THR A 82 -20.09 -7.76 -19.03
C THR A 82 -19.02 -8.37 -18.13
N ARG A 83 -17.74 -8.21 -18.51
CA ARG A 83 -16.61 -8.68 -17.69
C ARG A 83 -16.56 -7.97 -16.34
N ASP A 84 -16.83 -6.67 -16.31
CA ASP A 84 -16.86 -5.90 -15.06
C ASP A 84 -18.01 -6.39 -14.15
N GLY A 85 -19.16 -6.75 -14.72
CA GLY A 85 -20.27 -7.38 -13.99
C GLY A 85 -19.87 -8.71 -13.36
N GLN A 86 -19.26 -9.59 -14.14
CA GLN A 86 -18.77 -10.88 -13.66
C GLN A 86 -17.66 -10.72 -12.61
N MET A 87 -16.82 -9.71 -12.72
CA MET A 87 -15.82 -9.39 -11.69
C MET A 87 -16.48 -8.96 -10.39
N ARG A 88 -17.47 -8.07 -10.43
CA ARG A 88 -18.23 -7.66 -9.24
C ARG A 88 -18.91 -8.85 -8.56
N GLU A 89 -19.50 -9.75 -9.34
CA GLU A 89 -20.08 -11.00 -8.82
C GLU A 89 -19.01 -11.90 -8.18
N MET A 90 -17.86 -12.10 -8.83
CA MET A 90 -16.76 -12.91 -8.30
C MET A 90 -16.20 -12.36 -6.98
N PHE A 91 -16.10 -11.05 -6.86
CA PHE A 91 -15.69 -10.38 -5.62
C PHE A 91 -16.82 -10.28 -4.60
N GLU A 92 -18.05 -10.66 -4.97
CA GLU A 92 -19.25 -10.50 -4.15
C GLU A 92 -19.41 -9.05 -3.66
N SER A 93 -19.32 -8.09 -4.59
CA SER A 93 -19.23 -6.65 -4.29
C SER A 93 -20.34 -6.12 -3.36
N ASP A 94 -21.52 -6.72 -3.39
CA ASP A 94 -22.64 -6.32 -2.52
C ASP A 94 -22.37 -6.63 -1.04
N ARG A 95 -21.59 -7.67 -0.77
CA ARG A 95 -21.16 -8.10 0.57
C ARG A 95 -19.78 -7.55 0.94
N PHE A 96 -18.88 -7.49 -0.03
CA PHE A 96 -17.50 -7.06 0.13
C PHE A 96 -17.17 -5.94 -0.86
N PRO A 97 -17.64 -4.71 -0.61
CA PRO A 97 -17.54 -3.61 -1.59
C PRO A 97 -16.12 -3.10 -1.79
N ARG A 98 -15.18 -3.48 -0.91
CA ARG A 98 -13.79 -3.01 -0.90
C ARG A 98 -12.79 -4.14 -0.81
N ILE A 99 -11.67 -3.94 -1.49
CA ILE A 99 -10.41 -4.66 -1.30
C ILE A 99 -9.54 -3.78 -0.40
N HIS A 100 -9.01 -4.35 0.68
CA HIS A 100 -8.26 -3.62 1.70
C HIS A 100 -6.79 -4.04 1.70
N GLY A 101 -5.89 -3.07 1.58
CA GLY A 101 -4.45 -3.27 1.71
C GLY A 101 -3.92 -2.63 2.98
N THR A 102 -3.11 -3.36 3.73
CA THR A 102 -2.39 -2.84 4.90
C THR A 102 -0.90 -3.01 4.70
N ILE A 103 -0.15 -1.95 5.00
CA ILE A 103 1.29 -1.89 4.92
C ILE A 103 1.80 -1.48 6.30
N ARG A 104 2.86 -2.12 6.79
CA ARG A 104 3.43 -1.85 8.10
C ARG A 104 4.94 -1.68 8.02
N GLU A 105 5.48 -0.94 8.98
CA GLU A 105 6.93 -0.85 9.26
C GLU A 105 7.79 -0.50 8.03
N ILE A 106 7.36 0.51 7.27
CA ILE A 106 8.16 0.97 6.13
C ILE A 106 9.33 1.82 6.62
N ASP A 107 10.55 1.37 6.34
CA ASP A 107 11.77 2.16 6.46
C ASP A 107 11.97 2.99 5.18
N VAL A 108 11.68 4.29 5.26
CA VAL A 108 11.76 5.21 4.11
C VAL A 108 13.20 5.36 3.63
N ALA A 109 14.17 5.37 4.54
CA ALA A 109 15.59 5.50 4.18
C ALA A 109 16.08 4.27 3.42
N ARG A 110 15.64 3.07 3.82
CA ARG A 110 15.91 1.83 3.10
C ARG A 110 15.28 1.83 1.71
N ILE A 111 13.99 2.15 1.57
CA ILE A 111 13.34 2.22 0.25
C ILE A 111 14.11 3.18 -0.68
N ARG A 112 14.44 4.38 -0.19
CA ARG A 112 15.23 5.37 -0.95
C ARG A 112 16.58 4.81 -1.39
N ARG A 113 17.30 4.13 -0.49
CA ARG A 113 18.60 3.53 -0.78
C ARG A 113 18.48 2.43 -1.84
N ASP A 114 17.56 1.49 -1.65
CA ASP A 114 17.40 0.30 -2.48
C ASP A 114 16.94 0.66 -3.91
N VAL A 115 16.12 1.72 -4.07
CA VAL A 115 15.70 2.20 -5.41
C VAL A 115 16.78 3.05 -6.09
N ARG A 116 17.55 3.88 -5.35
CA ARG A 116 18.53 4.82 -5.93
C ARG A 116 19.80 4.17 -6.49
N ILE A 117 20.10 2.90 -6.21
CA ILE A 117 21.30 2.25 -6.74
C ILE A 117 21.16 2.08 -8.27
N GLY A 118 21.79 2.97 -9.04
CA GLY A 118 22.09 2.82 -10.48
C GLY A 118 20.95 3.01 -11.49
N GLY A 119 19.82 3.62 -11.11
CA GLY A 119 18.75 3.99 -12.06
C GLY A 119 17.85 2.83 -12.53
N GLY A 120 17.84 1.72 -11.78
CA GLY A 120 16.96 0.56 -12.01
C GLY A 120 16.74 -0.29 -10.75
N GLY A 121 17.05 0.27 -9.57
CA GLY A 121 16.92 -0.41 -8.29
C GLY A 121 15.46 -0.73 -7.97
N THR A 122 15.26 -1.86 -7.26
CA THR A 122 13.96 -2.29 -6.79
C THR A 122 14.02 -2.47 -5.28
N ALA A 123 13.17 -1.76 -4.55
CA ALA A 123 12.94 -2.04 -3.14
C ALA A 123 11.72 -2.96 -3.02
N SER A 124 11.52 -3.58 -1.86
CA SER A 124 10.32 -4.37 -1.63
C SER A 124 9.81 -4.27 -0.20
N PHE A 125 8.50 -4.43 -0.04
CA PHE A 125 7.82 -4.40 1.24
C PHE A 125 6.69 -5.44 1.26
N ASP A 126 6.21 -5.76 2.47
CA ASP A 126 5.10 -6.69 2.64
C ASP A 126 3.79 -5.93 2.61
N LEU A 127 2.89 -6.37 1.73
CA LEU A 127 1.52 -5.88 1.61
C LEU A 127 0.59 -6.97 2.12
N THR A 128 -0.12 -6.71 3.20
CA THR A 128 -1.22 -7.56 3.63
C THR A 128 -2.46 -7.14 2.86
N LEU A 129 -2.94 -8.01 1.98
CA LEU A 129 -4.10 -7.77 1.14
C LEU A 129 -5.27 -8.63 1.65
N ARG A 130 -6.42 -8.01 1.83
CA ARG A 130 -7.68 -8.66 2.17
C ARG A 130 -8.67 -8.48 1.02
N ILE A 131 -9.07 -9.60 0.43
CA ILE A 131 -10.11 -9.67 -0.59
C ILE A 131 -11.21 -10.57 -0.06
N ARG A 132 -12.44 -10.05 -0.03
CA ARG A 132 -13.57 -10.64 0.70
C ARG A 132 -13.21 -10.89 2.17
N ASP A 133 -13.29 -12.13 2.63
CA ASP A 133 -12.97 -12.62 3.96
C ASP A 133 -11.58 -13.29 4.05
N VAL A 134 -10.80 -13.27 2.97
CA VAL A 134 -9.47 -13.89 2.92
C VAL A 134 -8.37 -12.84 2.96
N GLU A 135 -7.40 -13.02 3.86
CA GLU A 135 -6.23 -12.18 4.00
C GLU A 135 -4.93 -12.94 3.65
N ARG A 136 -4.05 -12.30 2.86
CA ARG A 136 -2.72 -12.83 2.51
C ARG A 136 -1.69 -11.72 2.52
N THR A 137 -0.49 -12.04 3.00
CA THR A 137 0.67 -11.17 2.85
C THR A 137 1.39 -11.51 1.56
N ILE A 138 1.55 -10.52 0.69
CA ILE A 138 2.23 -10.62 -0.60
C ILE A 138 3.40 -9.64 -0.64
N ARG A 139 4.47 -10.00 -1.34
CA ARG A 139 5.63 -9.13 -1.52
C ARG A 139 5.36 -8.15 -2.67
N ALA A 140 5.40 -6.86 -2.37
CA ALA A 140 5.32 -5.80 -3.36
C ALA A 140 6.71 -5.24 -3.67
N ALA A 141 6.95 -4.96 -4.94
CA ALA A 141 8.13 -4.29 -5.45
C ALA A 141 7.85 -2.79 -5.63
N VAL A 142 8.83 -1.95 -5.31
CA VAL A 142 8.83 -0.50 -5.48
C VAL A 142 9.93 -0.14 -6.47
N THR A 143 9.57 0.63 -7.49
CA THR A 143 10.50 1.14 -8.51
C THR A 143 10.16 2.60 -8.83
N ASN A 144 10.99 3.23 -9.68
CA ASN A 144 10.73 4.56 -10.23
C ASN A 144 10.42 5.64 -9.18
N LEU A 145 11.11 5.61 -8.04
CA LEU A 145 10.99 6.63 -7.00
C LEU A 145 11.43 7.99 -7.54
N ARG A 146 10.55 8.99 -7.43
CA ARG A 146 10.79 10.38 -7.81
C ARG A 146 10.38 11.27 -6.66
N GLU A 147 11.24 12.24 -6.34
CA GLU A 147 11.01 13.19 -5.24
C GLU A 147 11.15 14.60 -5.81
N GLU A 148 10.11 15.41 -5.70
CA GLU A 148 10.07 16.81 -6.16
C GLU A 148 9.37 17.67 -5.11
N GLY A 149 10.14 18.43 -4.33
CA GLY A 149 9.61 19.22 -3.22
C GLY A 149 8.92 18.35 -2.18
N ASP A 150 7.62 18.62 -1.95
CA ASP A 150 6.75 17.88 -1.04
C ASP A 150 6.04 16.69 -1.69
N GLN A 151 6.36 16.39 -2.97
CA GLN A 151 5.73 15.31 -3.72
C GLN A 151 6.67 14.12 -3.90
N VAL A 152 6.11 12.92 -3.75
CA VAL A 152 6.81 11.66 -4.00
C VAL A 152 5.97 10.81 -4.95
N GLY A 153 6.58 10.38 -6.05
CA GLY A 153 6.01 9.43 -7.01
C GLY A 153 6.73 8.10 -6.93
N VAL A 154 5.99 6.99 -6.97
CA VAL A 154 6.54 5.63 -6.93
C VAL A 154 5.67 4.71 -7.78
N ASP A 155 6.30 3.75 -8.45
CA ASP A 155 5.60 2.63 -9.06
C ASP A 155 5.68 1.40 -8.17
N VAL A 156 4.54 0.72 -8.00
CA VAL A 156 4.44 -0.53 -7.24
C VAL A 156 4.03 -1.68 -8.14
N GLU A 157 4.58 -2.87 -7.92
CA GLU A 157 4.16 -4.09 -8.61
C GLU A 157 4.02 -5.25 -7.62
N PHE A 158 2.94 -6.01 -7.72
CA PHE A 158 2.77 -7.24 -6.93
C PHE A 158 1.87 -8.25 -7.66
N PRO A 159 2.11 -9.56 -7.48
CA PRO A 159 1.22 -10.59 -7.97
C PRO A 159 0.06 -10.84 -7.01
N VAL A 160 -1.11 -11.16 -7.56
CA VAL A 160 -2.29 -11.66 -6.84
C VAL A 160 -2.67 -13.01 -7.43
N SER A 161 -2.86 -14.04 -6.61
CA SER A 161 -3.44 -15.31 -7.04
C SER A 161 -4.94 -15.29 -6.78
N LEU A 162 -5.74 -15.62 -7.78
CA LEU A 162 -7.19 -15.77 -7.58
C LEU A 162 -7.49 -16.93 -6.62
N ASP A 163 -6.79 -18.06 -6.78
CA ASP A 163 -6.99 -19.28 -5.99
C ASP A 163 -6.64 -19.09 -4.51
N GLU A 164 -5.55 -18.37 -4.18
CA GLU A 164 -5.13 -18.09 -2.80
C GLU A 164 -6.18 -17.27 -2.02
N PHE A 165 -7.02 -16.51 -2.74
CA PHE A 165 -8.16 -15.74 -2.23
C PHE A 165 -9.52 -16.41 -2.48
N GLY A 166 -9.51 -17.66 -2.98
CA GLY A 166 -10.70 -18.44 -3.28
C GLY A 166 -11.59 -17.85 -4.38
N LEU A 167 -11.04 -16.97 -5.22
CA LEU A 167 -11.75 -16.31 -6.31
C LEU A 167 -11.78 -17.25 -7.51
N LYS A 168 -12.97 -17.53 -8.02
CA LYS A 168 -13.12 -18.32 -9.24
C LYS A 168 -13.27 -17.37 -10.41
N ALA A 169 -12.26 -17.34 -11.28
CA ALA A 169 -12.34 -16.54 -12.48
C ALA A 169 -13.61 -16.90 -13.30
N PRO A 170 -14.32 -15.91 -13.85
CA PRO A 170 -15.45 -16.16 -14.72
C PRO A 170 -15.02 -17.01 -15.92
N SER A 171 -15.72 -18.11 -16.17
CA SER A 171 -15.53 -18.92 -17.37
C SER A 171 -16.56 -18.53 -18.42
N PHE A 172 -16.12 -18.20 -19.62
CA PHE A 172 -17.02 -17.98 -20.75
C PHE A 172 -17.15 -19.31 -21.53
N LEU A 173 -18.37 -19.82 -21.70
CA LEU A 173 -18.69 -21.04 -22.46
C LEU A 173 -17.93 -22.33 -22.02
N GLY A 174 -17.41 -22.40 -20.80
CA GLY A 174 -16.72 -23.59 -20.25
C GLY A 174 -15.37 -23.94 -20.91
N MET A 175 -14.96 -23.24 -21.96
CA MET A 175 -13.71 -23.50 -22.70
C MET A 175 -12.59 -22.51 -22.38
N PHE A 176 -12.93 -21.31 -21.87
CA PHE A 176 -11.96 -20.26 -21.63
C PHE A 176 -11.59 -20.14 -20.16
N ARG A 177 -10.28 -20.23 -19.87
CA ARG A 177 -9.73 -20.17 -18.52
C ARG A 177 -8.85 -18.94 -18.37
N VAL A 178 -9.00 -18.27 -17.25
CA VAL A 178 -8.07 -17.22 -16.79
C VAL A 178 -6.99 -17.89 -15.95
N ARG A 179 -5.74 -17.48 -16.15
CA ARG A 179 -4.63 -17.93 -15.30
C ARG A 179 -4.83 -17.38 -13.89
N ASP A 180 -4.44 -18.19 -12.90
CA ASP A 180 -4.55 -17.85 -11.49
C ASP A 180 -3.86 -16.51 -11.13
N LYS A 181 -2.63 -16.31 -11.60
CA LYS A 181 -1.84 -15.12 -11.26
C LYS A 181 -2.25 -13.92 -12.12
N VAL A 182 -2.62 -12.85 -11.44
CA VAL A 182 -2.88 -11.50 -11.96
C VAL A 182 -1.77 -10.58 -11.48
N THR A 183 -1.13 -9.84 -12.40
CA THR A 183 -0.12 -8.84 -12.03
C THR A 183 -0.79 -7.51 -11.79
N VAL A 184 -0.56 -6.89 -10.64
CA VAL A 184 -1.03 -5.54 -10.33
C VAL A 184 0.14 -4.58 -10.40
N ARG A 185 -0.03 -3.49 -11.14
CA ARG A 185 0.91 -2.37 -11.26
C ARG A 185 0.23 -1.09 -10.81
N GLY A 186 0.83 -0.34 -9.91
CA GLY A 186 0.28 0.90 -9.39
C GLY A 186 1.21 2.07 -9.64
N ASN A 187 0.65 3.22 -10.03
CA ASN A 187 1.32 4.49 -9.88
C ASN A 187 0.79 5.16 -8.62
N VAL A 188 1.68 5.41 -7.65
CA VAL A 188 1.35 6.01 -6.36
C VAL A 188 1.92 7.42 -6.31
N ARG A 189 1.11 8.36 -5.85
CA ARG A 189 1.51 9.75 -5.60
C ARG A 189 1.25 10.09 -4.15
N LEU A 190 2.27 10.60 -3.49
CA LEU A 190 2.24 11.02 -2.11
C LEU A 190 2.55 12.52 -2.03
N LYS A 191 1.88 13.20 -1.11
CA LYS A 191 2.22 14.55 -0.65
C LYS A 191 2.67 14.44 0.80
N VAL A 192 3.85 14.96 1.10
CA VAL A 192 4.46 14.94 2.43
C VAL A 192 4.28 16.30 3.08
N SER A 193 3.84 16.33 4.33
CA SER A 193 3.73 17.55 5.12
C SER A 193 4.41 17.35 6.47
N SER A 194 5.08 18.38 6.96
CA SER A 194 5.57 18.42 8.33
C SER A 194 4.39 18.72 9.27
N LYS A 195 4.30 18.02 10.40
CA LYS A 195 3.40 18.40 11.49
C LYS A 195 4.14 19.51 12.25
N GLU A 196 3.57 20.71 12.28
CA GLU A 196 4.08 21.85 13.06
C GLU A 196 4.02 21.59 14.57
#